data_AF-A0A075HSB7-F1
#
_entry.id   AF-A0A075HSB7-F1
#
_cell.length_a   1.000
_cell.length_b   1.000
_cell.length_c   1.000
_cell.angle_alpha   90.00
_cell.angle_beta   90.00
_cell.angle_gamma   90.00
#
_symmetry.space_group_name_H-M   'P 1'
#
loop_
_entity.id
_entity.type
_entity.pdbx_description
1 polymer ?
#
loop_
_entity_poly.entity_id
_entity_poly.type
_entity_poly.pdbx_seq_one_letter_code
_entity_poly.pdbx_strand_id
1 'polypeptide(L)'
;ITLTLPDDKVVKLITSFAQEMAYTVTQFGGYMLKFVGDAVLAYFNAEHALVYPADNVVNCAKSMIRVMNEAINPVLNAHGYPMIAAKIGIDSGENIIVRYGSDRKKSHVDILGASMNMAAKIQSMAMPNQILIGGDVYDRLHPETQKLFKQKALRNTKWKYHSRKTGKLYPVYAYSLDDFIN
;
A
#
# COMPACT_ATOMS: atom_id res chain seq x y z
N ILE A 1 -7.78 11.92 14.21
CA ILE A 1 -7.66 10.78 15.14
C ILE A 1 -6.59 11.07 16.18
N THR A 2 -5.33 11.26 15.79
CA THR A 2 -4.20 11.57 16.69
C THR A 2 -4.36 12.84 17.52
N LEU A 3 -5.07 13.86 17.01
CA LEU A 3 -5.30 15.13 17.73
C LEU A 3 -6.53 15.13 18.66
N THR A 4 -7.31 14.05 18.67
CA THR A 4 -8.65 14.02 19.29
C THR A 4 -8.86 12.84 20.24
N LEU A 5 -7.95 11.86 20.24
CA LEU A 5 -7.97 10.71 21.15
C LEU A 5 -6.93 10.89 22.26
N PRO A 6 -7.19 10.36 23.46
CA PRO A 6 -6.15 10.21 24.48
C PRO A 6 -4.93 9.44 23.95
N ASP A 7 -3.74 9.82 24.40
CA ASP A 7 -2.47 9.27 23.90
C ASP A 7 -2.39 7.74 24.00
N ASP A 8 -2.91 7.15 25.08
CA ASP A 8 -2.90 5.70 25.28
C ASP A 8 -3.79 4.98 24.24
N LYS A 9 -4.92 5.60 23.86
CA LYS A 9 -5.80 5.10 22.81
C LYS A 9 -5.17 5.25 21.43
N VAL A 10 -4.48 6.36 21.18
CA VAL A 10 -3.73 6.58 19.93
C VAL A 10 -2.66 5.52 19.75
N VAL A 11 -1.85 5.29 20.80
CA VAL A 11 -0.77 4.29 20.77
C VAL A 11 -1.35 2.92 20.47
N LYS A 12 -2.37 2.47 21.21
CA LYS A 12 -3.01 1.16 20.98
C LYS A 12 -3.54 1.03 19.56
N LEU A 13 -4.23 2.04 19.05
CA LEU A 13 -4.81 2.02 17.71
C LEU A 13 -3.73 1.87 16.63
N ILE A 14 -2.66 2.68 16.72
CA ILE A 14 -1.56 2.65 15.75
C ILE A 14 -0.80 1.32 15.85
N THR A 15 -0.50 0.84 17.06
CA THR A 15 0.24 -0.43 17.23
C THR A 15 -0.55 -1.63 16.74
N SER A 16 -1.86 -1.70 17.03
CA SER A 16 -2.70 -2.81 16.55
C SER A 16 -2.83 -2.79 15.03
N PHE A 17 -3.05 -1.62 14.44
CA PHE A 17 -3.07 -1.46 12.99
C PHE A 17 -1.73 -1.89 12.37
N ALA A 18 -0.60 -1.39 12.90
CA ALA A 18 0.73 -1.70 12.40
C ALA A 18 1.04 -3.21 12.46
N GLN A 19 0.67 -3.87 13.55
CA GLN A 19 0.88 -5.32 13.73
C GLN A 19 0.06 -6.14 12.73
N GLU A 20 -1.23 -5.84 12.58
CA GLU A 20 -2.10 -6.57 11.63
C GLU A 20 -1.68 -6.37 10.18
N MET A 21 -1.25 -5.16 9.82
CA MET A 21 -0.72 -4.91 8.47
C MET A 21 0.60 -5.66 8.25
N ALA A 22 1.50 -5.65 9.23
CA ALA A 22 2.76 -6.39 9.14
C ALA A 22 2.55 -7.90 9.04
N TYR A 23 1.62 -8.44 9.82
CA TYR A 23 1.22 -9.84 9.74
C TYR A 23 0.68 -10.17 8.34
N THR A 24 -0.26 -9.35 7.83
CA THR A 24 -0.83 -9.53 6.49
C THR A 24 0.26 -9.50 5.42
N VAL A 25 1.17 -8.51 5.41
CA VAL A 25 2.30 -8.45 4.47
C VAL A 25 3.11 -9.73 4.48
N THR A 26 3.43 -10.24 5.69
CA THR A 26 4.23 -11.45 5.87
C THR A 26 3.53 -12.69 5.30
N GLN A 27 2.21 -12.82 5.48
CA GLN A 27 1.44 -13.94 4.93
C GLN A 27 1.46 -13.99 3.40
N PHE A 28 1.62 -12.84 2.74
CA PHE A 28 1.78 -12.75 1.30
C PHE A 28 3.26 -12.76 0.86
N GLY A 29 4.20 -13.06 1.75
CA GLY A 29 5.64 -13.14 1.43
C GLY A 29 6.32 -11.80 1.18
N GLY A 30 5.70 -10.69 1.63
CA GLY A 30 6.31 -9.37 1.61
C GLY A 30 7.13 -9.09 2.86
N TYR A 31 7.81 -7.94 2.85
CA TYR A 31 8.66 -7.49 3.94
C TYR A 31 8.24 -6.09 4.39
N MET A 32 8.18 -5.89 5.70
CA MET A 32 8.00 -4.57 6.29
C MET A 32 9.30 -3.78 6.22
N LEU A 33 9.28 -2.62 5.56
CA LEU A 33 10.43 -1.72 5.51
C LEU A 33 10.45 -0.80 6.73
N LYS A 34 9.37 -0.06 6.96
CA LYS A 34 9.25 0.87 8.10
C LYS A 34 7.81 1.27 8.39
N PHE A 35 7.60 1.71 9.62
CA PHE A 35 6.38 2.37 10.09
C PHE A 35 6.62 3.88 10.10
N VAL A 36 5.71 4.65 9.53
CA VAL A 36 5.83 6.11 9.38
C VAL A 36 4.55 6.77 9.91
N GLY A 37 4.55 7.09 11.20
CA GLY A 37 3.35 7.62 11.86
C GLY A 37 2.21 6.58 11.86
N ASP A 38 1.14 6.87 11.12
CA ASP A 38 -0.02 5.99 10.90
C ASP A 38 0.07 5.17 9.60
N ALA A 39 1.19 5.26 8.87
CA ALA A 39 1.42 4.55 7.63
C ALA A 39 2.39 3.37 7.82
N VAL A 40 2.17 2.34 7.00
CA VAL A 40 3.08 1.20 6.86
C VAL A 40 3.68 1.22 5.46
N LEU A 41 4.98 0.93 5.37
CA LEU A 41 5.68 0.79 4.10
C LEU A 41 6.24 -0.63 4.00
N ALA A 42 5.81 -1.33 2.96
CA ALA A 42 6.20 -2.70 2.67
C ALA A 42 6.73 -2.82 1.25
N TYR A 43 7.52 -3.86 1.00
CA TYR A 43 8.03 -4.20 -0.32
C TYR A 43 7.94 -5.70 -0.56
N PHE A 44 7.92 -6.07 -1.84
CA PHE A 44 7.88 -7.44 -2.30
C PHE A 44 8.99 -7.62 -3.33
N ASN A 45 9.76 -8.69 -3.17
CA ASN A 45 10.84 -9.02 -4.09
C ASN A 45 10.24 -9.72 -5.31
N ALA A 46 10.39 -9.11 -6.49
CA ALA A 46 9.88 -9.66 -7.75
C ALA A 46 10.55 -10.98 -8.16
N GLU A 47 11.72 -11.29 -7.59
CA GLU A 47 12.52 -12.50 -7.88
C GLU A 47 12.06 -13.74 -7.11
N HIS A 48 11.10 -13.62 -6.20
CA HIS A 48 10.48 -14.81 -5.58
C HIS A 48 9.74 -15.62 -6.65
N ALA A 49 9.79 -16.96 -6.55
CA ALA A 49 9.25 -17.92 -7.51
C ALA A 49 7.70 -17.97 -7.57
N LEU A 50 7.06 -16.81 -7.64
CA LEU A 50 5.62 -16.67 -7.87
C LEU A 50 5.35 -16.47 -9.35
N VAL A 51 4.37 -17.20 -9.87
CA VAL A 51 3.94 -17.09 -11.27
C VAL A 51 3.35 -15.70 -11.57
N TYR A 52 2.68 -15.09 -10.59
CA TYR A 52 2.11 -13.73 -10.70
C TYR A 52 2.43 -12.88 -9.44
N PRO A 53 3.65 -12.33 -9.34
CA PRO A 53 4.05 -11.54 -8.17
C PRO A 53 3.17 -10.29 -7.98
N ALA A 54 2.77 -9.61 -9.05
CA ALA A 54 1.94 -8.40 -8.97
C ALA A 54 0.53 -8.69 -8.41
N ASP A 55 -0.10 -9.78 -8.85
CA ASP A 55 -1.40 -10.24 -8.35
C ASP A 55 -1.34 -10.57 -6.86
N ASN A 56 -0.25 -11.19 -6.40
CA ASN A 56 -0.03 -11.48 -4.99
C ASN A 56 0.02 -10.20 -4.14
N VAL A 57 0.68 -9.15 -4.63
CA VAL A 57 0.71 -7.83 -3.96
C VAL A 57 -0.69 -7.19 -3.92
N VAL A 58 -1.46 -7.30 -5.00
CA VAL A 58 -2.86 -6.82 -5.03
C VAL A 58 -3.73 -7.61 -4.05
N ASN A 59 -3.57 -8.92 -3.97
CA ASN A 59 -4.31 -9.76 -3.02
C ASN A 59 -3.93 -9.45 -1.57
N CYS A 60 -2.66 -9.15 -1.30
CA CYS A 60 -2.23 -8.64 0.00
C CYS A 60 -2.98 -7.34 0.36
N ALA A 61 -3.03 -6.37 -0.57
CA ALA A 61 -3.74 -5.12 -0.34
C ALA A 61 -5.25 -5.31 -0.12
N LYS A 62 -5.88 -6.22 -0.86
CA LYS A 62 -7.29 -6.61 -0.65
C LYS A 62 -7.49 -7.22 0.74
N SER A 63 -6.59 -8.11 1.15
CA SER A 63 -6.62 -8.75 2.47
C SER A 63 -6.46 -7.72 3.59
N MET A 64 -5.58 -6.74 3.45
CA MET A 64 -5.42 -5.64 4.42
C MET A 64 -6.72 -4.87 4.65
N ILE A 65 -7.43 -4.50 3.57
CA ILE A 65 -8.72 -3.80 3.67
C ILE A 65 -9.77 -4.70 4.31
N ARG A 66 -9.79 -5.98 3.93
CA ARG A 66 -10.73 -6.96 4.49
C ARG A 66 -10.52 -7.16 5.98
N VAL A 67 -9.29 -7.44 6.42
CA VAL A 67 -8.93 -7.58 7.85
C VAL A 67 -9.29 -6.32 8.62
N MET A 68 -9.03 -5.15 8.05
CA MET A 68 -9.40 -3.89 8.70
C MET A 68 -10.91 -3.75 8.90
N ASN A 69 -11.71 -4.04 7.88
CA ASN A 69 -13.16 -3.86 7.93
C ASN A 69 -13.88 -4.97 8.70
N GLU A 70 -13.42 -6.21 8.58
CA GLU A 70 -14.11 -7.40 9.11
C GLU A 70 -13.56 -7.87 10.47
N ALA A 71 -12.31 -7.52 10.82
CA ALA A 71 -11.69 -7.97 12.07
C ALA A 71 -11.32 -6.78 12.99
N ILE A 72 -10.61 -5.77 12.49
CA ILE A 72 -10.12 -4.67 13.33
C ILE A 72 -11.26 -3.71 13.73
N ASN A 73 -12.00 -3.18 12.76
CA ASN A 73 -13.04 -2.18 12.99
C ASN A 73 -14.17 -2.65 13.92
N PRO A 74 -14.65 -3.91 13.85
CA PRO A 74 -15.64 -4.41 14.81
C PRO A 74 -15.14 -4.39 16.26
N VAL A 75 -13.88 -4.80 16.48
CA VAL A 75 -13.25 -4.77 17.81
C VAL A 75 -13.07 -3.34 18.29
N LEU A 76 -12.61 -2.43 17.43
CA LEU A 76 -12.47 -1.01 17.75
C LEU A 76 -13.81 -0.40 18.17
N ASN A 77 -14.86 -0.64 17.39
CA ASN A 77 -16.20 -0.13 17.67
C ASN A 77 -16.73 -0.66 19.01
N ALA A 78 -16.55 -1.95 19.29
CA ALA A 78 -16.98 -2.56 20.56
C ALA A 78 -16.28 -1.96 21.80
N HIS A 79 -15.08 -1.37 21.64
CA HIS A 79 -14.31 -0.76 22.72
C HIS A 79 -14.34 0.78 22.70
N GLY A 80 -15.25 1.38 21.91
CA GLY A 80 -15.41 2.85 21.84
C GLY A 80 -14.23 3.56 21.18
N TYR A 81 -13.55 2.91 20.24
CA TYR A 81 -12.57 3.53 19.35
C TYR A 81 -13.25 3.93 18.02
N PRO A 82 -12.75 4.98 17.34
CA PRO A 82 -13.20 5.29 16.01
C PRO A 82 -12.80 4.19 15.03
N MET A 83 -13.66 3.93 14.04
CA MET A 83 -13.29 3.09 12.90
C MET A 83 -12.16 3.75 12.09
N ILE A 84 -11.32 2.92 11.51
CA ILE A 84 -10.20 3.33 10.67
C ILE A 84 -10.38 2.80 9.25
N ALA A 85 -9.66 3.42 8.31
CA ALA A 85 -9.66 3.04 6.91
C ALA A 85 -8.24 3.20 6.33
N ALA A 86 -7.86 2.31 5.42
CA ALA A 86 -6.58 2.40 4.72
C ALA A 86 -6.72 3.09 3.37
N LYS A 87 -5.68 3.83 3.00
CA LYS A 87 -5.43 4.29 1.63
C LYS A 87 -4.23 3.53 1.12
N ILE A 88 -4.39 2.73 0.07
CA ILE A 88 -3.31 1.88 -0.45
C ILE A 88 -2.88 2.40 -1.83
N GLY A 89 -1.58 2.63 -1.97
CA GLY A 89 -0.93 2.93 -3.25
C GLY A 89 0.20 1.94 -3.51
N ILE A 90 0.21 1.36 -4.70
CA ILE A 90 1.16 0.31 -5.09
C ILE A 90 1.84 0.74 -6.38
N ASP A 91 3.16 0.57 -6.44
CA ASP A 91 3.91 0.73 -7.68
C ASP A 91 5.07 -0.27 -7.74
N SER A 92 5.62 -0.49 -8.93
CA SER A 92 6.72 -1.45 -9.13
C SER A 92 7.83 -0.87 -9.99
N GLY A 93 9.06 -1.30 -9.74
CA GLY A 93 10.23 -0.87 -10.47
C GLY A 93 11.51 -1.26 -9.77
N GLU A 94 12.63 -0.93 -10.38
CA GLU A 94 13.95 -1.12 -9.78
C GLU A 94 14.14 -0.16 -8.60
N ASN A 95 14.67 -0.70 -7.51
CA ASN A 95 15.02 0.03 -6.31
C ASN A 95 16.38 -0.44 -5.81
N ILE A 96 17.06 0.42 -5.05
CA ILE A 96 18.39 0.19 -4.52
C ILE A 96 18.29 0.07 -3.01
N ILE A 97 18.87 -0.99 -2.46
CA ILE A 97 19.06 -1.14 -1.02
C ILE A 97 20.28 -0.31 -0.62
N VAL A 98 20.09 0.63 0.30
CA VAL A 98 21.15 1.49 0.81
C VAL A 98 21.33 1.30 2.30
N ARG A 99 22.58 1.44 2.76
CA ARG A 99 22.89 1.53 4.18
C ARG A 99 23.57 2.86 4.44
N TYR A 100 23.02 3.66 5.35
CA TYR A 100 23.57 4.98 5.69
C TYR A 100 23.55 5.24 7.19
N GLY A 101 24.59 5.94 7.66
CA GLY A 101 24.87 6.20 9.07
C GLY A 101 26.36 6.10 9.38
N SER A 102 26.74 6.43 10.62
CA SER A 102 28.14 6.47 11.05
C SER A 102 28.76 5.07 11.26
N ASP A 103 27.96 4.06 11.62
CA ASP A 103 28.43 2.70 11.88
C ASP A 103 28.12 1.77 10.70
N ARG A 104 29.14 1.30 9.96
CA ARG A 104 28.94 0.45 8.78
C ARG A 104 28.15 -0.85 9.04
N LYS A 105 28.15 -1.40 10.27
CA LYS A 105 27.46 -2.65 10.61
C LYS A 105 26.07 -2.42 11.18
N LYS A 106 25.88 -1.34 11.96
CA LYS A 106 24.62 -1.03 12.66
C LYS A 106 23.78 0.05 11.97
N SER A 107 24.29 0.67 10.91
CA SER A 107 23.58 1.72 10.17
C SER A 107 22.25 1.26 9.62
N HIS A 108 21.31 2.21 9.52
CA HIS A 108 19.98 1.98 8.98
C HIS A 108 20.05 1.48 7.54
N VAL A 109 19.22 0.49 7.23
CA VAL A 109 19.02 -0.03 5.87
C VAL A 109 17.70 0.50 5.35
N ASP A 110 17.73 1.11 4.17
CA ASP A 110 16.56 1.68 3.52
C ASP A 110 16.52 1.23 2.06
N ILE A 111 15.37 1.44 1.42
CA ILE A 111 15.20 1.20 -0.01
C ILE A 111 14.94 2.54 -0.68
N LEU A 112 15.63 2.80 -1.79
CA LEU A 112 15.47 4.02 -2.59
C LEU A 112 15.09 3.67 -4.01
N GLY A 113 14.06 4.31 -4.54
CA GLY A 113 13.74 4.22 -5.96
C GLY A 113 12.51 5.01 -6.36
N ALA A 114 12.36 5.21 -7.66
CA ALA A 114 11.27 6.01 -8.21
C ALA A 114 9.90 5.38 -7.94
N SER A 115 9.80 4.05 -7.92
CA SER A 115 8.54 3.34 -7.66
C SER A 115 8.05 3.55 -6.23
N MET A 116 8.94 3.63 -5.23
CA MET A 116 8.51 3.94 -3.85
C MET A 116 7.90 5.33 -3.74
N ASN A 117 8.56 6.32 -4.33
CA ASN A 117 8.04 7.69 -4.38
C ASN A 117 6.71 7.74 -5.14
N MET A 118 6.59 6.98 -6.22
CA MET A 118 5.36 6.90 -7.00
C MET A 118 4.23 6.23 -6.21
N ALA A 119 4.49 5.13 -5.51
CA ALA A 119 3.53 4.45 -4.66
C ALA A 119 2.96 5.39 -3.58
N ALA A 120 3.81 6.17 -2.90
CA ALA A 120 3.38 7.18 -1.93
C ALA A 120 2.51 8.28 -2.58
N LYS A 121 2.89 8.77 -3.77
CA LYS A 121 2.09 9.75 -4.52
C LYS A 121 0.74 9.18 -4.95
N ILE A 122 0.70 7.94 -5.39
CA ILE A 122 -0.52 7.22 -5.75
C ILE A 122 -1.42 7.07 -4.51
N GLN A 123 -0.85 6.62 -3.39
CA GLN A 123 -1.54 6.46 -2.12
C GLN A 123 -2.20 7.77 -1.66
N SER A 124 -1.54 8.92 -1.85
CA SER A 124 -2.10 10.22 -1.46
C SER A 124 -3.40 10.59 -2.20
N MET A 125 -3.65 9.99 -3.37
CA MET A 125 -4.87 10.19 -4.16
C MET A 125 -5.96 9.16 -3.87
N ALA A 126 -5.67 8.15 -3.05
CA ALA A 126 -6.64 7.12 -2.70
C ALA A 126 -7.68 7.67 -1.71
N MET A 127 -8.93 7.27 -1.91
CA MET A 127 -10.00 7.45 -0.95
C MET A 127 -9.88 6.41 0.19
N PRO A 128 -10.54 6.60 1.34
CA PRO A 128 -10.63 5.56 2.37
C PRO A 128 -11.07 4.22 1.78
N ASN A 129 -10.38 3.14 2.16
CA ASN A 129 -10.55 1.77 1.66
C ASN A 129 -10.38 1.61 0.13
N GLN A 130 -9.63 2.51 -0.51
CA GLN A 130 -9.31 2.42 -1.93
C GLN A 130 -7.90 1.86 -2.15
N ILE A 131 -7.79 0.95 -3.12
CA ILE A 131 -6.53 0.47 -3.68
C ILE A 131 -6.31 1.17 -5.02
N LEU A 132 -5.19 1.88 -5.11
CA LEU A 132 -4.70 2.45 -6.36
C LEU A 132 -3.36 1.81 -6.74
N ILE A 133 -3.19 1.52 -8.03
CA ILE A 133 -1.94 0.96 -8.57
C ILE A 133 -1.41 1.81 -9.72
N GLY A 134 -0.09 1.84 -9.86
CA GLY A 134 0.60 2.45 -10.98
C GLY A 134 0.59 1.57 -12.23
N GLY A 135 0.83 2.18 -13.39
CA GLY A 135 0.93 1.47 -14.67
C GLY A 135 1.92 0.32 -14.67
N ASP A 136 3.07 0.48 -14.02
CA ASP A 136 4.08 -0.58 -13.95
C ASP A 136 3.57 -1.82 -13.20
N VAL A 137 2.68 -1.67 -12.22
CA VAL A 137 2.01 -2.82 -11.57
C VAL A 137 0.93 -3.38 -12.48
N TYR A 138 0.10 -2.53 -13.06
CA TYR A 138 -1.00 -2.94 -13.94
C TYR A 138 -0.52 -3.81 -15.10
N ASP A 139 0.56 -3.40 -15.78
CA ASP A 139 1.18 -4.12 -16.90
C ASP A 139 1.67 -5.52 -16.52
N ARG A 140 1.87 -5.80 -15.23
CA ARG A 140 2.37 -7.08 -14.69
C ARG A 140 1.28 -7.97 -14.09
N LEU A 141 0.05 -7.48 -14.00
CA LEU A 141 -1.08 -8.26 -13.51
C LEU A 141 -1.51 -9.32 -14.53
N HIS A 142 -2.05 -10.43 -14.03
CA HIS A 142 -2.79 -11.36 -14.88
C HIS A 142 -3.95 -10.64 -15.60
N PRO A 143 -4.27 -10.96 -16.88
CA PRO A 143 -5.35 -10.30 -17.62
C PRO A 143 -6.71 -10.32 -16.91
N GLU A 144 -7.05 -11.39 -16.20
CA GLU A 144 -8.30 -11.43 -15.41
C GLU A 144 -8.28 -10.45 -14.23
N THR A 145 -7.13 -10.27 -13.58
CA THR A 145 -6.99 -9.30 -12.49
C THR A 145 -6.99 -7.88 -13.02
N GLN A 146 -6.43 -7.64 -14.22
CA GLN A 146 -6.49 -6.32 -14.87
C GLN A 146 -7.92 -5.84 -15.10
N LYS A 147 -8.88 -6.74 -15.37
CA LYS A 147 -10.30 -6.39 -15.57
C LYS A 147 -10.94 -5.79 -14.32
N LEU A 148 -10.41 -6.10 -13.13
CA LEU A 148 -10.89 -5.57 -11.86
C LEU A 148 -10.46 -4.11 -11.62
N PHE A 149 -9.65 -3.54 -12.51
CA PHE A 149 -9.10 -2.21 -12.39
C PHE A 149 -9.59 -1.27 -13.48
N LYS A 150 -10.04 -0.08 -13.08
CA LYS A 150 -10.45 1.00 -13.99
C LYS A 150 -9.42 2.12 -13.94
N GLN A 151 -9.04 2.66 -15.09
CA GLN A 151 -8.11 3.79 -15.14
C GLN A 151 -8.76 5.01 -14.47
N LYS A 152 -8.08 5.59 -13.48
CA LYS A 152 -8.57 6.75 -12.73
C LYS A 152 -8.45 8.00 -13.61
N ALA A 153 -9.52 8.80 -13.68
CA ALA A 153 -9.48 10.09 -14.35
C ALA A 153 -8.60 11.07 -13.56
N LEU A 154 -7.54 11.58 -14.20
CA LEU A 154 -6.55 12.47 -13.56
C LEU A 154 -6.74 13.95 -13.89
N ARG A 155 -7.75 14.29 -14.72
CA ARG A 155 -7.95 15.62 -15.33
C ARG A 155 -8.11 16.78 -14.33
N ASN A 156 -8.53 16.49 -13.10
CA ASN A 156 -8.72 17.47 -12.03
C ASN A 156 -7.79 17.24 -10.81
N THR A 157 -6.72 16.49 -11.01
CA THR A 157 -5.74 16.17 -9.96
C THR A 157 -4.45 16.97 -10.17
N LYS A 158 -3.64 17.15 -9.12
CA LYS A 158 -2.28 17.72 -9.23
C LYS A 158 -1.27 16.73 -9.86
N TRP A 159 -1.75 15.68 -10.53
CA TRP A 159 -0.91 14.61 -11.07
C TRP A 159 -0.14 15.08 -12.30
N LYS A 160 1.18 15.07 -12.19
CA LYS A 160 2.11 15.57 -13.23
C LYS A 160 3.26 14.61 -13.52
N TYR A 161 3.14 13.37 -13.06
CA TYR A 161 4.21 12.39 -13.17
C TYR A 161 4.10 11.63 -14.48
N HIS A 162 5.24 11.31 -15.08
CA HIS A 162 5.32 10.70 -16.40
C HIS A 162 5.94 9.30 -16.31
N SER A 163 5.49 8.41 -17.19
CA SER A 163 6.09 7.10 -17.36
C SER A 163 7.51 7.23 -17.88
N ARG A 164 8.45 6.56 -17.20
CA ARG A 164 9.84 6.47 -17.66
C ARG A 164 9.97 5.74 -18.99
N LYS A 165 9.03 4.84 -19.31
CA LYS A 165 9.02 4.06 -20.55
C LYS A 165 8.52 4.86 -21.75
N THR A 166 7.45 5.63 -21.56
CA THR A 166 6.73 6.26 -22.68
C THR A 166 6.80 7.78 -22.72
N GLY A 167 7.29 8.42 -21.66
CA GLY A 167 7.29 9.88 -21.51
C GLY A 167 5.89 10.51 -21.37
N LYS A 168 4.82 9.72 -21.50
CA LYS A 168 3.42 10.17 -21.31
C LYS A 168 3.06 10.22 -19.83
N LEU A 169 1.93 10.85 -19.50
CA LEU A 169 1.42 10.88 -18.14
C LEU A 169 1.32 9.46 -17.57
N TYR A 170 1.85 9.25 -16.37
CA TYR A 170 1.88 7.94 -15.73
C TYR A 170 0.45 7.51 -15.38
N PRO A 171 -0.04 6.38 -15.90
CA PRO A 171 -1.41 5.95 -15.65
C PRO A 171 -1.54 5.41 -14.22
N VAL A 172 -2.72 5.62 -13.64
CA VAL A 172 -3.09 5.16 -12.30
C VAL A 172 -4.43 4.46 -12.43
N TYR A 173 -4.55 3.29 -11.82
CA TYR A 173 -5.73 2.45 -11.89
C TYR A 173 -6.31 2.24 -10.50
N ALA A 174 -7.64 2.26 -10.40
CA ALA A 174 -8.38 2.03 -9.17
C ALA A 174 -9.02 0.65 -9.20
N TYR A 175 -8.88 -0.09 -8.10
CA TYR A 175 -9.61 -1.33 -7.91
C TYR A 175 -11.12 -1.03 -7.82
N SER A 176 -11.92 -1.72 -8.62
CA SER A 176 -13.38 -1.61 -8.63
C SER A 176 -13.95 -2.68 -7.68
N LEU A 177 -14.65 -2.25 -6.63
CA LEU A 177 -15.33 -3.16 -5.69
C LEU A 177 -16.69 -3.65 -6.22
N ASP A 178 -17.16 -3.08 -7.34
CA ASP A 178 -18.52 -3.29 -7.88
C ASP A 178 -18.88 -4.77 -8.16
N ASP A 179 -17.91 -5.69 -8.23
CA ASP A 179 -18.15 -7.10 -8.59
C ASP A 179 -18.12 -8.09 -7.41
N PHE A 180 -17.92 -7.63 -6.16
CA PHE A 180 -17.85 -8.50 -4.97
C PHE A 180 -18.98 -8.28 -3.95
N ILE A 181 -19.96 -7.44 -4.28
CA ILE A 181 -21.21 -7.27 -3.53
C ILE A 181 -22.35 -7.74 -4.44
N ASN A 182 -22.46 -9.05 -4.62
CA ASN A 182 -23.67 -9.75 -5.04
C ASN A 182 -23.74 -11.07 -4.27
#